data_AF-A0A380JAE5-F1
#
_entry.id   AF-A0A380JAE5-F1
#
_cell.length_a   1.000
_cell.length_b   1.000
_cell.length_c   1.000
_cell.angle_alpha   90.00
_cell.angle_beta   90.00
_cell.angle_gamma   90.00
#
_symmetry.space_group_name_H-M   'P 1'
#
loop_
_entity.id
_entity.type
_entity.pdbx_description
1 polymer ?
#
loop_
_entity_poly.entity_id
_entity_poly.type
_entity_poly.pdbx_seq_one_letter_code
_entity_poly.pdbx_strand_id
1 'polypeptide(L)'
;MNNYSETMIAVLLARVKNSNISKEKYPDKLIDKLNHTHKHFEFLEHKSKGMFSRSILVRSLYFIDSIVKFTGEQIIVLGSGLDTKAIEYADKDVDIYYVDHPKSIEFSRGLLKKMNRSNLKFISFDLQDDATYLLQILNEAGIDKFKDTLVIWEGSSYYINPKSSLYLISSLINYFKKFKFYFDILCSGAYQNSSKGANENIKYLRNINEKWVGHLNYKDIEDIVYSNKEYKISSKEFDRSHIELKYLNENYLFSNQMSFIEIEKEF
;
A
#
# COMPACT_ATOMS: atom_id res chain seq x y z
N MET A 1 -2.25 14.48 21.41
CA MET A 1 -1.64 14.02 20.14
C MET A 1 -2.78 13.61 19.23
N ASN A 2 -2.73 13.96 17.95
CA ASN A 2 -3.76 13.54 16.99
C ASN A 2 -3.84 12.00 16.94
N ASN A 3 -5.04 11.45 16.80
CA ASN A 3 -5.28 9.99 16.79
C ASN A 3 -5.01 9.34 15.42
N TYR A 4 -4.31 10.02 14.51
CA TYR A 4 -4.12 9.58 13.13
C TYR A 4 -2.72 9.92 12.61
N SER A 5 -2.30 9.25 11.54
CA SER A 5 -1.03 9.50 10.84
C SER A 5 -1.09 10.79 10.01
N GLU A 6 -0.09 11.65 10.13
CA GLU A 6 0.04 12.87 9.33
C GLU A 6 0.48 12.56 7.88
N THR A 7 1.32 11.53 7.67
CA THR A 7 1.64 11.05 6.31
C THR A 7 0.39 10.56 5.59
N MET A 8 -0.52 9.86 6.28
CA MET A 8 -1.78 9.43 5.68
C MET A 8 -2.61 10.59 5.12
N ILE A 9 -2.65 11.74 5.82
CA ILE A 9 -3.30 12.96 5.32
C ILE A 9 -2.52 13.57 4.15
N ALA A 10 -1.19 13.60 4.22
CA ALA A 10 -0.37 14.10 3.12
C ALA A 10 -0.51 13.26 1.83
N VAL A 11 -0.64 11.94 1.95
CA VAL A 11 -0.91 11.03 0.83
C VAL A 11 -2.30 11.29 0.24
N LEU A 12 -3.32 11.50 1.07
CA LEU A 12 -4.65 11.87 0.59
C LEU A 12 -4.62 13.19 -0.20
N LEU A 13 -3.93 14.22 0.29
CA LEU A 13 -3.72 15.49 -0.41
C LEU A 13 -3.01 15.32 -1.75
N ALA A 14 -1.99 14.46 -1.82
CA ALA A 14 -1.34 14.11 -3.07
C ALA A 14 -2.29 13.41 -4.06
N ARG A 15 -3.18 12.54 -3.60
CA ARG A 15 -4.20 11.89 -4.45
C ARG A 15 -5.21 12.90 -4.98
N VAL A 16 -5.71 13.79 -4.13
CA VAL A 16 -6.59 14.91 -4.54
C VAL A 16 -5.94 15.79 -5.59
N LYS A 17 -4.68 16.21 -5.38
CA LYS A 17 -3.93 17.00 -6.38
C LYS A 17 -3.85 16.31 -7.74
N ASN A 18 -3.82 14.97 -7.77
CA ASN A 18 -3.67 14.19 -8.98
C ASN A 18 -4.96 13.45 -9.42
N SER A 19 -6.13 13.80 -8.86
CA SER A 19 -7.40 13.10 -9.13
C SER A 19 -7.79 13.16 -10.61
N ASN A 20 -7.48 14.26 -11.29
CA ASN A 20 -7.72 14.41 -12.73
C ASN A 20 -6.91 13.41 -13.60
N ILE A 21 -5.72 13.01 -13.14
CA ILE A 21 -4.85 12.08 -13.89
C ILE A 21 -5.16 10.64 -13.49
N SER A 22 -5.23 10.36 -12.19
CA SER A 22 -5.54 9.03 -11.64
C SER A 22 -7.00 8.60 -11.84
N LYS A 23 -7.89 9.57 -12.09
CA LYS A 23 -9.35 9.43 -12.20
C LYS A 23 -10.05 9.02 -10.90
N GLU A 24 -9.37 9.09 -9.76
CA GLU A 24 -9.94 8.82 -8.44
C GLU A 24 -10.91 9.93 -8.04
N LYS A 25 -12.15 9.60 -7.68
CA LYS A 25 -13.17 10.60 -7.30
C LYS A 25 -13.37 10.68 -5.80
N TYR A 26 -13.02 9.63 -5.07
CA TYR A 26 -13.29 9.53 -3.64
C TYR A 26 -12.33 10.31 -2.74
N PRO A 27 -11.04 10.51 -3.10
CA PRO A 27 -10.13 11.36 -2.32
C PRO A 27 -10.67 12.77 -2.04
N ASP A 28 -11.26 13.42 -3.05
CA ASP A 28 -11.81 14.79 -2.92
C ASP A 28 -12.90 14.85 -1.84
N LYS A 29 -13.78 13.83 -1.79
CA LYS A 29 -14.86 13.72 -0.81
C LYS A 29 -14.40 13.50 0.63
N LEU A 30 -13.13 13.13 0.82
CA LEU A 30 -12.53 12.95 2.14
C LEU A 30 -11.91 14.25 2.66
N ILE A 31 -11.31 15.05 1.78
CA ILE A 31 -10.66 16.31 2.16
C ILE A 31 -11.64 17.34 2.72
N ASP A 32 -12.85 17.43 2.17
CA ASP A 32 -13.88 18.37 2.67
C ASP A 32 -14.22 18.16 4.16
N LYS A 33 -13.85 17.01 4.74
CA LYS A 33 -14.11 16.64 6.13
C LYS A 33 -12.90 16.85 7.05
N LEU A 34 -11.75 17.20 6.49
CA LEU A 34 -10.49 17.34 7.20
C LEU A 34 -10.16 18.82 7.38
N ASN A 35 -10.42 19.36 8.59
CA ASN A 35 -9.89 20.66 9.00
C ASN A 35 -8.41 20.54 9.39
N HIS A 36 -7.55 20.31 8.40
CA HIS A 36 -6.12 20.06 8.62
C HIS A 36 -5.23 21.02 7.83
N THR A 37 -4.10 21.34 8.45
CA THR A 37 -3.07 22.13 7.80
C THR A 37 -2.40 21.30 6.72
N HIS A 38 -2.21 21.88 5.53
CA HIS A 38 -1.48 21.23 4.44
C HIS A 38 0.04 21.19 4.68
N LYS A 39 0.53 21.68 5.83
CA LYS A 39 1.96 21.86 6.13
C LYS A 39 2.81 20.61 5.89
N HIS A 40 2.29 19.42 6.23
CA HIS A 40 3.02 18.16 6.07
C HIS A 40 3.17 17.80 4.60
N PHE A 41 2.07 17.91 3.84
CA PHE A 41 2.06 17.75 2.39
C PHE A 41 2.97 18.78 1.70
N GLU A 42 2.81 20.06 2.01
CA GLU A 42 3.59 21.16 1.43
C GLU A 42 5.09 20.98 1.68
N PHE A 43 5.47 20.58 2.89
CA PHE A 43 6.86 20.29 3.21
C PHE A 43 7.40 19.15 2.35
N LEU A 44 6.72 17.98 2.36
CA LEU A 44 7.18 16.79 1.63
C LEU A 44 7.27 17.06 0.13
N GLU A 45 6.28 17.76 -0.43
CA GLU A 45 6.20 18.14 -1.83
C GLU A 45 7.30 19.13 -2.23
N HIS A 46 7.47 20.22 -1.46
CA HIS A 46 8.48 21.24 -1.76
C HIS A 46 9.89 20.67 -1.66
N LYS A 47 10.20 19.92 -0.59
CA LYS A 47 11.53 19.33 -0.40
C LYS A 47 11.86 18.26 -1.44
N SER A 48 10.86 17.51 -1.90
CA SER A 48 11.04 16.54 -2.98
C SER A 48 10.92 17.12 -4.39
N LYS A 49 10.73 18.45 -4.54
CA LYS A 49 10.52 19.13 -5.82
C LYS A 49 9.39 18.49 -6.65
N GLY A 50 8.28 18.12 -6.01
CA GLY A 50 7.13 17.50 -6.66
C GLY A 50 7.13 15.97 -6.70
N MET A 51 8.25 15.34 -6.33
CA MET A 51 8.38 13.88 -6.43
C MET A 51 7.57 13.12 -5.40
N PHE A 52 7.19 13.73 -4.28
CA PHE A 52 6.26 13.13 -3.32
C PHE A 52 4.92 12.86 -3.99
N SER A 53 4.25 13.89 -4.54
CA SER A 53 2.97 13.72 -5.22
C SER A 53 3.08 12.81 -6.44
N ARG A 54 4.17 12.90 -7.22
CA ARG A 54 4.38 12.01 -8.37
C ARG A 54 4.48 10.55 -7.95
N SER A 55 5.18 10.24 -6.85
CA SER A 55 5.25 8.87 -6.32
C SER A 55 3.87 8.31 -5.99
N ILE A 56 3.02 9.12 -5.37
CA ILE A 56 1.66 8.73 -5.00
C ILE A 56 0.78 8.53 -6.24
N LEU A 57 0.90 9.39 -7.25
CA LEU A 57 0.19 9.20 -8.53
C LEU A 57 0.55 7.88 -9.21
N VAL A 58 1.85 7.57 -9.31
CA VAL A 58 2.33 6.34 -9.97
C VAL A 58 1.82 5.09 -9.25
N ARG A 59 1.87 5.08 -7.91
CA ARG A 59 1.29 3.99 -7.12
C ARG A 59 -0.22 3.88 -7.33
N SER A 60 -0.93 5.01 -7.31
CA SER A 60 -2.38 5.03 -7.52
C SER A 60 -2.75 4.43 -8.87
N LEU A 61 -2.08 4.83 -9.96
CA LEU A 61 -2.32 4.27 -11.30
C LEU A 61 -2.05 2.76 -11.35
N TYR A 62 -0.96 2.30 -10.74
CA TYR A 62 -0.61 0.89 -10.70
C TYR A 62 -1.63 0.04 -9.93
N PHE A 63 -1.98 0.44 -8.71
CA PHE A 63 -2.90 -0.32 -7.88
C PHE A 63 -4.38 -0.19 -8.30
N ILE A 64 -4.77 0.90 -8.97
CA ILE A 64 -6.08 0.97 -9.63
C ILE A 64 -6.13 -0.05 -10.78
N ASP A 65 -5.11 -0.09 -11.64
CA ASP A 65 -5.05 -1.05 -12.75
C ASP A 65 -5.14 -2.50 -12.25
N SER A 66 -4.47 -2.83 -11.13
CA SER A 66 -4.56 -4.17 -10.55
C SER A 66 -5.94 -4.50 -10.00
N ILE A 67 -6.62 -3.56 -9.33
CA ILE A 67 -7.99 -3.74 -8.82
C ILE A 67 -8.98 -3.92 -9.97
N VAL A 68 -8.89 -3.08 -11.01
CA VAL A 68 -9.79 -3.13 -12.17
C VAL A 68 -9.65 -4.43 -12.96
N LYS A 69 -8.42 -4.98 -13.03
CA LYS A 69 -8.16 -6.25 -13.72
C LYS A 69 -8.48 -7.49 -12.89
N PHE A 70 -8.73 -7.33 -11.60
CA PHE A 70 -8.96 -8.44 -10.71
C PHE A 70 -10.42 -8.91 -10.79
N THR A 71 -10.61 -10.18 -11.15
CA THR A 71 -11.93 -10.83 -11.28
C THR A 71 -12.16 -11.90 -10.21
N GLY A 72 -11.41 -11.86 -9.11
CA GLY A 72 -11.58 -12.79 -7.99
C GLY A 72 -12.62 -12.32 -7.00
N GLU A 73 -12.69 -12.96 -5.84
CA GLU A 73 -13.78 -12.76 -4.90
C GLU A 73 -13.40 -11.89 -3.69
N GLN A 74 -12.11 -11.76 -3.37
CA GLN A 74 -11.66 -11.07 -2.15
C GLN A 74 -10.52 -10.10 -2.41
N ILE A 75 -10.57 -8.91 -1.82
CA ILE A 75 -9.48 -7.93 -1.81
C ILE A 75 -9.08 -7.62 -0.37
N ILE A 76 -7.79 -7.72 -0.06
CA ILE A 76 -7.19 -7.28 1.20
C ILE A 76 -6.33 -6.06 0.92
N VAL A 77 -6.53 -4.98 1.67
CA VAL A 77 -5.66 -3.80 1.63
C VAL A 77 -4.95 -3.68 2.97
N LEU A 78 -3.66 -3.99 2.98
CA LEU A 78 -2.77 -3.90 4.12
C LEU A 78 -2.24 -2.46 4.26
N GLY A 79 -2.25 -1.91 5.47
CA GLY A 79 -1.90 -0.50 5.70
C GLY A 79 -2.91 0.44 5.05
N SER A 80 -4.19 0.09 5.12
CA SER A 80 -5.26 0.70 4.31
C SER A 80 -5.41 2.21 4.46
N GLY A 81 -5.03 2.82 5.59
CA GLY A 81 -5.09 4.26 5.82
C GLY A 81 -6.41 4.89 5.34
N LEU A 82 -6.30 5.80 4.37
CA LEU A 82 -7.44 6.44 3.68
C LEU A 82 -7.57 5.99 2.22
N ASP A 83 -7.17 4.74 1.92
CA ASP A 83 -7.36 4.13 0.61
C ASP A 83 -8.85 4.07 0.25
N THR A 84 -9.18 4.49 -0.96
CA THR A 84 -10.54 4.42 -1.51
C THR A 84 -10.61 3.62 -2.81
N LYS A 85 -9.48 3.13 -3.32
CA LYS A 85 -9.38 2.48 -4.63
C LYS A 85 -10.24 1.23 -4.71
N ALA A 86 -10.13 0.33 -3.73
CA ALA A 86 -10.93 -0.90 -3.72
C ALA A 86 -12.43 -0.58 -3.60
N ILE A 87 -12.79 0.43 -2.80
CA ILE A 87 -14.18 0.86 -2.66
C ILE A 87 -14.73 1.39 -3.99
N GLU A 88 -13.93 2.17 -4.71
CA GLU A 88 -14.32 2.86 -5.94
C GLU A 88 -14.30 1.96 -7.18
N TYR A 89 -13.32 1.06 -7.30
CA TYR A 89 -13.04 0.33 -8.55
C TYR A 89 -13.29 -1.18 -8.50
N ALA A 90 -13.40 -1.80 -7.32
CA ALA A 90 -13.69 -3.24 -7.27
C ALA A 90 -15.15 -3.53 -7.59
N ASP A 91 -15.42 -4.66 -8.24
CA ASP A 91 -16.76 -5.16 -8.52
C ASP A 91 -17.59 -5.31 -7.25
N LYS A 92 -18.90 -5.02 -7.34
CA LYS A 92 -19.79 -4.89 -6.16
C LYS A 92 -19.84 -6.13 -5.28
N ASP A 93 -19.59 -7.31 -5.83
CA ASP A 93 -19.68 -8.59 -5.13
C ASP A 93 -18.35 -9.02 -4.49
N VAL A 94 -17.25 -8.27 -4.72
CA VAL A 94 -15.92 -8.58 -4.16
C VAL A 94 -15.84 -8.16 -2.70
N ASP A 95 -15.59 -9.10 -1.79
CA ASP A 95 -15.39 -8.78 -0.37
C ASP A 95 -14.10 -7.98 -0.16
N ILE A 96 -14.17 -6.87 0.58
CA ILE A 96 -13.02 -5.99 0.83
C ILE A 96 -12.66 -6.01 2.32
N TYR A 97 -11.38 -6.23 2.61
CA TYR A 97 -10.84 -6.27 3.97
C TYR A 97 -9.75 -5.21 4.10
N TYR A 98 -10.04 -4.16 4.85
CA TYR A 98 -9.08 -3.11 5.17
C TYR A 98 -8.39 -3.45 6.48
N VAL A 99 -7.08 -3.67 6.43
CA VAL A 99 -6.25 -4.03 7.57
C VAL A 99 -5.31 -2.86 7.87
N ASP A 100 -5.34 -2.36 9.09
CA ASP A 100 -4.42 -1.31 9.55
C ASP A 100 -4.36 -1.28 11.08
N HIS A 101 -3.40 -0.55 11.63
CA HIS A 101 -3.23 -0.32 13.05
C HIS A 101 -4.56 0.18 13.67
N PRO A 102 -4.94 -0.26 14.89
CA PRO A 102 -6.24 0.05 15.49
C PRO A 102 -6.65 1.53 15.45
N LYS A 103 -5.70 2.44 15.73
CA LYS A 103 -5.94 3.90 15.65
C LYS A 103 -6.24 4.38 14.23
N SER A 104 -5.53 3.87 13.22
CA SER A 104 -5.76 4.19 11.81
C SER A 104 -7.14 3.73 11.37
N ILE A 105 -7.53 2.50 11.75
CA ILE A 105 -8.87 1.96 11.46
C ILE A 105 -9.97 2.76 12.15
N GLU A 106 -9.80 3.13 13.42
CA GLU A 106 -10.78 3.96 14.14
C GLU A 106 -11.03 5.27 13.38
N PHE A 107 -9.97 5.94 12.99
CA PHE A 107 -10.03 7.21 12.25
C PHE A 107 -10.62 7.02 10.85
N SER A 108 -10.08 6.11 10.04
CA SER A 108 -10.48 5.92 8.64
C SER A 108 -11.92 5.42 8.53
N ARG A 109 -12.36 4.53 9.42
CA ARG A 109 -13.74 4.05 9.50
C ARG A 109 -14.72 5.20 9.68
N GLY A 110 -14.40 6.21 10.48
CA GLY A 110 -15.24 7.41 10.66
C GLY A 110 -15.46 8.18 9.36
N LEU A 111 -14.45 8.23 8.49
CA LEU A 111 -14.47 8.96 7.22
C LEU A 111 -15.09 8.13 6.08
N LEU A 112 -14.73 6.85 6.01
CA LEU A 112 -15.04 5.93 4.91
C LEU A 112 -16.42 5.26 5.03
N LYS A 113 -16.99 5.12 6.23
CA LYS A 113 -18.33 4.52 6.42
C LYS A 113 -19.42 5.13 5.54
N LYS A 114 -19.29 6.42 5.20
CA LYS A 114 -20.26 7.13 4.35
C LYS A 114 -20.19 6.77 2.85
N MET A 115 -19.18 6.00 2.43
CA MET A 115 -19.06 5.50 1.06
C MET A 115 -19.94 4.27 0.78
N ASN A 116 -20.63 3.75 1.82
CA ASN A 116 -21.75 2.81 1.78
C ASN A 116 -21.51 1.54 0.93
N ARG A 117 -20.45 0.79 1.27
CA ARG A 117 -20.12 -0.50 0.66
C ARG A 117 -20.34 -1.61 1.69
N SER A 118 -21.36 -2.44 1.49
CA SER A 118 -21.82 -3.45 2.47
C SER A 118 -20.83 -4.60 2.70
N ASN A 119 -20.00 -4.88 1.71
CA ASN A 119 -18.95 -5.88 1.65
C ASN A 119 -17.58 -5.36 2.12
N LEU A 120 -17.51 -4.17 2.74
CA LEU A 120 -16.28 -3.63 3.33
C LEU A 120 -16.19 -3.98 4.82
N LYS A 121 -15.11 -4.65 5.21
CA LYS A 121 -14.78 -4.99 6.60
C LYS A 121 -13.50 -4.27 7.03
N PHE A 122 -13.52 -3.69 8.21
CA PHE A 122 -12.38 -2.99 8.82
C PHE A 122 -11.76 -3.87 9.92
N ILE A 123 -10.52 -4.29 9.71
CA ILE A 123 -9.76 -5.19 10.57
C ILE A 123 -8.65 -4.39 11.27
N SER A 124 -8.75 -4.29 12.59
CA SER A 124 -7.76 -3.59 13.42
C SER A 124 -6.62 -4.54 13.77
N PHE A 125 -5.44 -4.31 13.20
CA PHE A 125 -4.25 -5.13 13.39
C PHE A 125 -2.96 -4.32 13.15
N ASP A 126 -1.97 -4.40 14.04
CA ASP A 126 -0.65 -3.82 13.78
C ASP A 126 0.17 -4.80 12.93
N LEU A 127 0.57 -4.39 11.73
CA LEU A 127 1.35 -5.22 10.81
C LEU A 127 2.75 -5.61 11.35
N GLN A 128 3.18 -5.06 12.49
CA GLN A 128 4.36 -5.52 13.20
C GLN A 128 4.11 -6.73 14.11
N ASP A 129 2.86 -7.03 14.45
CA ASP A 129 2.47 -8.20 15.23
C ASP A 129 2.59 -9.51 14.42
N ASP A 130 2.36 -10.65 15.09
CA ASP A 130 2.47 -11.98 14.49
C ASP A 130 1.45 -12.17 13.34
N ALA A 131 1.98 -12.40 12.13
CA ALA A 131 1.16 -12.61 10.93
C ALA A 131 0.20 -13.82 11.04
N THR A 132 0.51 -14.83 11.86
CA THR A 132 -0.41 -15.96 12.10
C THR A 132 -1.70 -15.49 12.78
N TYR A 133 -1.59 -14.51 13.68
CA TYR A 133 -2.75 -13.93 14.34
C TYR A 133 -3.59 -13.07 13.38
N LEU A 134 -2.93 -12.34 12.46
CA LEU A 134 -3.65 -11.65 11.38
C LEU A 134 -4.49 -12.63 10.55
N LEU A 135 -3.91 -13.76 10.14
CA LEU A 135 -4.61 -14.77 9.34
C LEU A 135 -5.82 -15.36 10.08
N GLN A 136 -5.70 -15.56 11.40
CA GLN A 136 -6.83 -15.97 12.24
C GLN A 136 -7.95 -14.93 12.22
N ILE A 137 -7.62 -13.65 12.48
CA ILE A 137 -8.61 -12.56 12.49
C ILE A 137 -9.29 -12.43 11.11
N LEU A 138 -8.53 -12.54 10.02
CA LEU A 138 -9.07 -12.49 8.67
C LEU A 138 -10.04 -13.65 8.42
N ASN A 139 -9.68 -14.88 8.82
CA ASN A 139 -10.54 -16.04 8.72
C ASN A 139 -11.84 -15.87 9.52
N GLU A 140 -11.76 -15.38 10.75
CA GLU A 140 -12.92 -15.07 11.60
C GLU A 140 -13.81 -13.97 10.98
N ALA A 141 -13.20 -13.00 10.28
CA ALA A 141 -13.91 -11.99 9.51
C ALA A 141 -14.51 -12.53 8.20
N GLY A 142 -14.29 -13.81 7.87
CA GLY A 142 -14.85 -14.49 6.70
C GLY A 142 -13.98 -14.43 5.44
N ILE A 143 -12.67 -14.19 5.56
CA ILE A 143 -11.74 -14.53 4.47
C ILE A 143 -11.74 -16.03 4.26
N ASP A 144 -11.69 -16.45 3.00
CA ASP A 144 -11.62 -17.85 2.61
C ASP A 144 -10.33 -18.09 1.83
N LYS A 145 -9.42 -18.87 2.40
CA LYS A 145 -8.14 -19.20 1.78
C LYS A 145 -8.23 -19.92 0.43
N PHE A 146 -9.40 -20.44 0.06
CA PHE A 146 -9.65 -21.12 -1.22
C PHE A 146 -10.20 -20.18 -2.31
N LYS A 147 -10.66 -18.98 -1.96
CA LYS A 147 -11.12 -17.99 -2.93
C LYS A 147 -9.95 -17.22 -3.56
N ASP A 148 -10.10 -16.80 -4.81
CA ASP A 148 -9.12 -15.95 -5.47
C ASP A 148 -9.08 -14.61 -4.74
N THR A 149 -7.90 -14.30 -4.21
CA THR A 149 -7.70 -13.14 -3.34
C THR A 149 -6.65 -12.22 -3.92
N LEU A 150 -6.93 -10.92 -4.02
CA LEU A 150 -5.93 -9.89 -4.29
C LEU A 150 -5.55 -9.22 -2.98
N VAL A 151 -4.27 -9.31 -2.61
CA VAL A 151 -3.68 -8.58 -1.50
C VAL A 151 -2.91 -7.38 -2.06
N ILE A 152 -3.15 -6.21 -1.51
CA ILE A 152 -2.45 -4.96 -1.84
C ILE A 152 -1.76 -4.45 -0.58
N TRP A 153 -0.50 -4.06 -0.70
CA TRP A 153 0.25 -3.43 0.39
C TRP A 153 1.01 -2.22 -0.13
N GLU A 154 0.32 -1.09 -0.16
CA GLU A 154 0.83 0.17 -0.71
C GLU A 154 1.45 1.03 0.40
N GLY A 155 2.61 1.60 0.12
CA GLY A 155 3.15 2.77 0.83
C GLY A 155 3.43 2.57 2.32
N SER A 156 3.45 1.33 2.81
CA SER A 156 3.56 1.04 4.25
C SER A 156 4.67 0.04 4.62
N SER A 157 5.20 -0.73 3.65
CA SER A 157 6.23 -1.75 3.88
C SER A 157 7.49 -1.24 4.59
N TYR A 158 7.87 0.02 4.33
CA TYR A 158 9.05 0.68 4.88
C TYR A 158 8.87 1.32 6.26
N TYR A 159 7.66 1.28 6.83
CA TYR A 159 7.42 1.63 8.24
C TYR A 159 7.46 0.41 9.15
N ILE A 160 7.58 -0.79 8.58
CA ILE A 160 7.50 -2.06 9.29
C ILE A 160 8.89 -2.69 9.33
N ASN A 161 9.19 -3.42 10.41
CA ASN A 161 10.46 -4.10 10.52
C ASN A 161 10.63 -5.10 9.35
N PRO A 162 11.77 -5.12 8.63
CA PRO A 162 11.97 -6.02 7.50
C PRO A 162 11.72 -7.50 7.82
N LYS A 163 12.04 -7.96 9.03
CA LYS A 163 11.77 -9.35 9.45
C LYS A 163 10.28 -9.62 9.55
N SER A 164 9.51 -8.72 10.18
CA SER A 164 8.06 -8.82 10.25
C SER A 164 7.43 -8.78 8.85
N SER A 165 7.94 -7.91 7.97
CA SER A 165 7.49 -7.82 6.58
C SER A 165 7.72 -9.12 5.79
N LEU A 166 8.92 -9.70 5.86
CA LEU A 166 9.23 -10.99 5.21
C LEU A 166 8.39 -12.14 5.80
N TYR A 167 8.19 -12.14 7.11
CA TYR A 167 7.34 -13.12 7.77
C TYR A 167 5.86 -13.01 7.35
N LEU A 168 5.34 -11.79 7.19
CA LEU A 168 4.00 -11.53 6.66
C LEU A 168 3.87 -12.05 5.23
N ILE A 169 4.83 -11.75 4.35
CA ILE A 169 4.86 -12.24 2.96
C ILE A 169 4.81 -13.78 2.94
N SER A 170 5.70 -14.43 3.70
CA SER A 170 5.73 -15.89 3.80
C SER A 170 4.42 -16.47 4.34
N SER A 171 3.85 -15.86 5.37
CA SER A 171 2.58 -16.31 5.98
C SER A 171 1.41 -16.23 5.00
N LEU A 172 1.31 -15.15 4.21
CA LEU A 172 0.28 -15.02 3.17
C LEU A 172 0.44 -16.06 2.07
N ILE A 173 1.67 -16.28 1.59
CA ILE A 173 1.99 -17.33 0.58
C ILE A 173 1.56 -18.71 1.08
N ASN A 174 1.81 -19.01 2.36
CA ASN A 174 1.49 -20.31 2.95
C ASN A 174 -0.02 -20.48 3.21
N TYR A 175 -0.72 -19.40 3.54
CA TYR A 175 -2.13 -19.45 3.90
C TYR A 175 -3.06 -19.62 2.69
N PHE A 176 -2.93 -18.74 1.69
CA PHE A 176 -3.82 -18.74 0.54
C PHE A 176 -3.49 -19.86 -0.45
N LYS A 177 -4.52 -20.48 -1.04
CA LYS A 177 -4.34 -21.48 -2.10
C LYS A 177 -4.19 -20.85 -3.48
N LYS A 178 -4.90 -19.75 -3.73
CA LYS A 178 -4.84 -18.96 -4.94
C LYS A 178 -4.90 -17.48 -4.57
N PHE A 179 -3.85 -16.73 -4.90
CA PHE A 179 -3.86 -15.30 -4.61
C PHE A 179 -2.86 -14.54 -5.47
N LYS A 180 -3.10 -13.23 -5.57
CA LYS A 180 -2.19 -12.22 -6.11
C LYS A 180 -1.80 -11.32 -4.96
N PHE A 181 -0.52 -11.04 -4.76
CA PHE A 181 -0.05 -10.10 -3.75
C PHE A 181 0.87 -9.07 -4.38
N TYR A 182 0.35 -7.86 -4.49
CA TYR A 182 1.00 -6.75 -5.15
C TYR A 182 1.33 -5.66 -4.14
N PHE A 183 2.58 -5.19 -4.13
CA PHE A 183 3.04 -4.24 -3.13
C PHE A 183 4.23 -3.44 -3.63
N ASP A 184 4.48 -2.28 -3.04
CA ASP A 184 5.70 -1.51 -3.31
C ASP A 184 6.72 -1.62 -2.18
N ILE A 185 7.99 -1.64 -2.57
CA ILE A 185 9.13 -1.61 -1.65
C ILE A 185 10.00 -0.41 -1.97
N LEU A 186 10.58 0.19 -0.92
CA LEU A 186 11.72 1.06 -1.10
C LEU A 186 12.97 0.20 -1.23
N CYS A 187 13.79 0.47 -2.25
CA CYS A 187 15.05 -0.23 -2.44
C CYS A 187 16.16 0.42 -1.61
N SER A 188 17.28 -0.28 -1.40
CA SER A 188 18.44 0.26 -0.68
C SER A 188 18.93 1.61 -1.26
N GLY A 189 18.77 1.82 -2.56
CA GLY A 189 19.06 3.08 -3.25
C GLY A 189 18.27 4.29 -2.72
N ALA A 190 17.06 4.10 -2.21
CA ALA A 190 16.28 5.15 -1.56
C ALA A 190 16.83 5.58 -0.19
N TYR A 191 17.69 4.77 0.42
CA TYR A 191 18.35 5.09 1.69
C TYR A 191 19.78 5.58 1.47
N GLN A 192 20.52 4.95 0.56
CA GLN A 192 21.96 5.16 0.40
C GLN A 192 22.32 6.24 -0.63
N ASN A 193 21.52 6.38 -1.69
CA ASN A 193 21.79 7.30 -2.81
C ASN A 193 20.65 8.32 -2.98
N SER A 194 20.04 8.71 -1.87
CA SER A 194 18.89 9.60 -1.89
C SER A 194 19.31 11.05 -2.13
N SER A 195 18.49 11.79 -2.88
CA SER A 195 18.72 13.21 -3.12
C SER A 195 18.72 14.01 -1.80
N LYS A 196 19.29 15.22 -1.80
CA LYS A 196 19.21 16.13 -0.63
C LYS A 196 17.76 16.31 -0.15
N GLY A 197 16.82 16.45 -1.07
CA GLY A 197 15.39 16.56 -0.77
C GLY A 197 14.80 15.33 -0.08
N ALA A 198 15.13 14.14 -0.58
CA ALA A 198 14.71 12.88 0.04
C ALA A 198 15.27 12.71 1.47
N ASN A 199 16.54 13.08 1.68
CA ASN A 199 17.16 13.08 3.01
C ASN A 199 16.48 14.05 3.99
N GLU A 200 16.08 15.24 3.53
CA GLU A 200 15.32 16.19 4.34
C GLU A 200 13.93 15.65 4.70
N ASN A 201 13.26 14.96 3.77
CA ASN A 201 11.98 14.28 4.04
C ASN A 201 12.14 13.15 5.06
N ILE A 202 13.17 12.31 4.95
CA ILE A 202 13.42 11.23 5.93
C ILE A 202 13.65 11.81 7.34
N LYS A 203 14.41 12.91 7.45
CA LYS A 203 14.60 13.61 8.73
C LYS A 203 13.29 14.18 9.27
N TYR A 204 12.48 14.78 8.41
CA TYR A 204 11.18 15.35 8.78
C TYR A 204 10.21 14.28 9.29
N LEU A 205 10.09 13.17 8.56
CA LEU A 205 9.27 12.02 8.94
C LEU A 205 9.66 11.47 10.32
N ARG A 206 10.96 11.41 10.63
CA ARG A 206 11.44 11.05 11.97
C ARG A 206 10.97 12.04 13.05
N ASN A 207 11.00 13.34 12.76
CA ASN A 207 10.61 14.37 13.72
C ASN A 207 9.11 14.37 14.05
N ILE A 208 8.27 13.84 13.16
CA ILE A 208 6.83 13.68 13.39
C ILE A 208 6.45 12.27 13.87
N ASN A 209 7.43 11.45 14.27
CA ASN A 209 7.27 10.05 14.71
C ASN A 209 6.75 9.07 13.65
N GLU A 210 6.97 9.36 12.37
CA GLU A 210 6.62 8.50 11.24
C GLU A 210 7.89 8.09 10.48
N LYS A 211 8.92 7.65 11.22
CA LYS A 211 10.20 7.26 10.61
C LYS A 211 10.04 6.00 9.77
N TRP A 212 10.75 5.96 8.65
CA TRP A 212 11.00 4.69 7.96
C TRP A 212 11.91 3.81 8.81
N VAL A 213 11.58 2.53 8.89
CA VAL A 213 12.23 1.54 9.77
C VAL A 213 13.18 0.63 8.98
N GLY A 214 12.90 0.35 7.71
CA GLY A 214 13.78 -0.47 6.88
C GLY A 214 13.31 -0.61 5.43
N HIS A 215 14.06 -1.38 4.66
CA HIS A 215 13.76 -1.75 3.28
C HIS A 215 13.72 -3.28 3.14
N LEU A 216 13.13 -3.73 2.04
CA LEU A 216 13.16 -5.12 1.59
C LEU A 216 14.04 -5.23 0.36
N ASN A 217 14.63 -6.40 0.14
CA ASN A 217 15.27 -6.75 -1.12
C ASN A 217 14.40 -7.75 -1.86
N TYR A 218 14.29 -7.57 -3.17
CA TYR A 218 13.55 -8.52 -4.01
C TYR A 218 14.11 -9.94 -3.91
N LYS A 219 15.44 -10.08 -3.75
CA LYS A 219 16.06 -11.40 -3.62
C LYS A 219 15.56 -12.19 -2.40
N ASP A 220 15.33 -11.52 -1.27
CA ASP A 220 14.78 -12.16 -0.07
C ASP A 220 13.35 -12.66 -0.31
N ILE A 221 12.57 -11.92 -1.09
CA ILE A 221 11.19 -12.28 -1.48
C ILE A 221 11.21 -13.46 -2.46
N GLU A 222 12.12 -13.43 -3.43
CA GLU A 222 12.32 -14.48 -4.42
C GLU A 222 12.72 -15.80 -3.74
N ASP A 223 13.58 -15.75 -2.73
CA ASP A 223 14.00 -16.93 -1.96
C ASP A 223 12.83 -17.53 -1.15
N ILE A 224 11.94 -16.69 -0.59
CA ILE A 224 10.69 -17.15 0.06
C ILE A 224 9.81 -17.88 -0.96
N VAL A 225 9.65 -17.32 -2.16
CA VAL A 225 8.85 -17.92 -3.23
C VAL A 225 9.46 -19.26 -3.69
N TYR A 226 10.77 -19.33 -3.93
CA TYR A 226 11.44 -20.56 -4.36
C TYR A 226 11.48 -21.67 -3.30
N SER A 227 11.43 -21.31 -2.01
CA SER A 227 11.34 -22.30 -0.94
C SER A 227 10.01 -23.06 -0.94
N ASN A 228 8.95 -22.48 -1.54
CA ASN A 228 7.61 -23.05 -1.61
C ASN A 228 7.43 -23.95 -2.85
N LYS A 229 8.00 -25.16 -2.81
CA LYS A 229 7.97 -26.12 -3.93
C LYS A 229 6.61 -26.79 -4.18
N GLU A 230 5.68 -26.68 -3.24
CA GLU A 230 4.36 -27.34 -3.31
C GLU A 230 3.39 -26.66 -4.29
N TYR A 231 3.63 -25.40 -4.65
CA TYR A 231 2.70 -24.60 -5.42
C TYR A 231 3.40 -23.94 -6.60
N LYS A 232 2.64 -23.68 -7.67
CA LYS A 232 3.09 -22.84 -8.78
C LYS A 232 2.98 -21.38 -8.36
N ILE A 233 4.09 -20.83 -7.86
CA ILE A 233 4.20 -19.43 -7.46
C ILE A 233 5.18 -18.73 -8.41
N SER A 234 4.78 -17.57 -8.91
CA SER A 234 5.66 -16.67 -9.65
C SER A 234 5.86 -15.38 -8.86
N SER A 235 7.04 -14.77 -9.00
CA SER A 235 7.30 -13.42 -8.53
C SER A 235 7.94 -12.58 -9.62
N LYS A 236 7.60 -11.29 -9.65
CA LYS A 236 8.17 -10.30 -10.58
C LYS A 236 8.49 -9.01 -9.84
N GLU A 237 9.57 -8.35 -10.25
CA GLU A 237 9.94 -7.02 -9.83
C GLU A 237 9.82 -6.06 -11.02
N PHE A 238 9.16 -4.92 -10.79
CA PHE A 238 9.11 -3.81 -11.73
C PHE A 238 9.71 -2.58 -11.07
N ASP A 239 10.83 -2.08 -11.60
CA ASP A 239 11.34 -0.78 -11.19
C ASP A 239 10.28 0.29 -11.46
N ARG A 240 10.18 1.27 -10.57
CA ARG A 240 9.23 2.38 -10.71
C ARG A 240 9.30 3.04 -12.10
N SER A 241 10.49 3.20 -12.70
CA SER A 241 10.63 3.82 -14.03
C SER A 241 9.82 3.11 -15.10
N HIS A 242 9.71 1.78 -15.02
CA HIS A 242 8.86 0.99 -15.92
C HIS A 242 7.39 1.37 -15.76
N ILE A 243 6.94 1.56 -14.51
CA ILE A 243 5.56 1.95 -14.19
C ILE A 243 5.28 3.40 -14.61
N GLU A 244 6.23 4.33 -14.42
CA GLU A 244 6.07 5.71 -14.91
C GLU A 244 5.96 5.75 -16.43
N LEU A 245 6.82 5.03 -17.15
CA LEU A 245 6.74 4.95 -18.61
C LEU A 245 5.42 4.35 -19.08
N LYS A 246 4.94 3.28 -18.43
CA LYS A 246 3.68 2.61 -18.76
C LYS A 246 2.47 3.54 -18.66
N TYR A 247 2.37 4.33 -17.59
CA TYR A 247 1.14 5.11 -17.32
C TYR A 247 1.24 6.60 -17.59
N LEU A 248 2.44 7.18 -17.56
CA LEU A 248 2.67 8.61 -17.71
C LEU A 248 3.46 8.96 -18.98
N ASN A 249 3.98 7.97 -19.72
CA ASN A 249 4.86 8.16 -20.88
C ASN A 249 6.11 9.01 -20.61
N GLU A 250 6.51 9.14 -19.35
CA GLU A 250 7.62 9.96 -18.89
C GLU A 250 8.31 9.29 -17.70
N ASN A 251 9.62 9.44 -17.58
CA ASN A 251 10.39 8.97 -16.42
C ASN A 251 11.22 10.12 -15.84
N TYR A 252 11.06 10.39 -14.54
CA TYR A 252 11.79 11.46 -13.84
C TYR A 252 12.72 10.94 -12.76
N LEU A 253 12.70 9.64 -12.49
CA LEU A 253 13.37 9.07 -11.35
C LEU A 253 14.51 8.15 -11.76
N PHE A 254 15.59 8.22 -10.99
CA PHE A 254 16.68 7.26 -11.09
C PHE A 254 16.13 5.87 -10.76
N SER A 255 16.58 4.86 -11.51
CA SER A 255 16.28 3.47 -11.22
C SER A 255 16.74 3.07 -9.81
N ASN A 256 16.17 1.99 -9.29
CA ASN A 256 16.53 1.37 -8.01
C ASN A 256 16.20 2.21 -6.77
N GLN A 257 15.18 3.07 -6.85
CA GLN A 257 14.65 3.81 -5.69
C GLN A 257 13.42 3.13 -5.09
N MET A 258 12.54 2.61 -5.94
CA MET A 258 11.31 1.94 -5.55
C MET A 258 10.97 0.90 -6.59
N SER A 259 10.50 -0.26 -6.12
CA SER A 259 10.04 -1.34 -6.97
C SER A 259 8.63 -1.74 -6.60
N PHE A 260 7.88 -2.19 -7.60
CA PHE A 260 6.59 -2.85 -7.46
C PHE A 260 6.80 -4.34 -7.61
N ILE A 261 6.32 -5.10 -6.64
CA ILE A 261 6.48 -6.54 -6.58
C ILE A 261 5.12 -7.18 -6.81
N GLU A 262 5.10 -8.18 -7.70
CA GLU A 262 3.95 -9.03 -7.93
C GLU A 262 4.30 -10.45 -7.51
N ILE A 263 3.51 -11.04 -6.61
CA ILE A 263 3.56 -12.47 -6.30
C ILE A 263 2.23 -13.06 -6.72
N GLU A 264 2.25 -14.10 -7.55
CA GLU A 264 1.05 -14.79 -8.01
C GLU A 264 1.16 -16.27 -7.73
N LYS A 265 0.18 -16.80 -7.02
CA LYS A 265 0.03 -18.21 -6.72
C LYS A 265 -1.21 -18.74 -7.40
N GLU A 266 -1.01 -19.69 -8.30
CA GLU A 266 -2.06 -20.45 -8.95
C GLU A 266 -2.28 -21.78 -8.21
N PHE A 267 -3.46 -22.39 -8.42
CA PHE A 267 -3.74 -23.76 -7.97
C PHE A 267 -2.82 -24.78 -8.65
#